data_AF-A0A433EU34-F1
#
_entry.id   AF-A0A433EU34-F1
#
_cell.length_a   1.000
_cell.length_b   1.000
_cell.length_c   1.000
_cell.angle_alpha   90.00
_cell.angle_beta   90.00
_cell.angle_gamma   90.00
#
_symmetry.space_group_name_H-M   'P 1'
#
loop_
_entity.id
_entity.type
_entity.pdbx_description
1 polymer ?
#
loop_
_entity_poly.entity_id
_entity_poly.type
_entity_poly.pdbx_seq_one_letter_code
_entity_poly.pdbx_strand_id
1 'polypeptide(L)'
;GKRVLIDEEHRFEGVKVVGVDEHVWRHTRRGDRYVTVIIDLTLVRDGTGPARLLDMVEGRSKQAFKTWLADRPQEWRDGVEVVAMDGFTGFKTAAVEELPDVVTVL
;
A
#
# COMPACT_ATOMS: atom_id res chain seq x y z
N GLY A 1 10.58 -19.31 9.86
CA GLY A 1 9.45 -18.64 10.54
C GLY A 1 8.89 -17.60 9.60
N LYS A 2 7.56 -17.67 9.35
CA LYS A 2 6.75 -16.88 8.39
C LYS A 2 7.39 -16.62 7.02
N ARG A 3 6.96 -17.45 6.04
CA ARG A 3 7.18 -17.27 4.60
C ARG A 3 6.96 -15.81 4.20
N VAL A 4 7.90 -15.31 3.41
CA VAL A 4 7.91 -14.00 2.78
C VAL A 4 6.68 -13.92 1.87
N LEU A 5 5.59 -13.32 2.35
CA LEU A 5 4.36 -13.08 1.56
C LEU A 5 4.60 -12.12 0.38
N ILE A 6 5.77 -11.48 0.33
CA ILE A 6 6.21 -10.60 -0.74
C ILE A 6 6.55 -11.40 -2.01
N ASP A 7 6.89 -12.70 -1.93
CA ASP A 7 7.32 -13.48 -3.10
C ASP A 7 6.19 -14.25 -3.82
N GLU A 8 4.92 -14.04 -3.47
CA GLU A 8 3.81 -14.68 -4.18
C GLU A 8 3.49 -13.94 -5.50
N GLU A 9 3.63 -14.63 -6.63
CA GLU A 9 3.39 -14.10 -7.99
C GLU A 9 2.00 -13.46 -8.14
N HIS A 10 1.00 -14.03 -7.45
CA HIS A 10 -0.40 -13.63 -7.50
C HIS A 10 -0.84 -12.77 -6.31
N ARG A 11 0.09 -12.19 -5.52
CA ARG A 11 -0.23 -11.42 -4.31
C ARG A 11 -1.17 -10.23 -4.54
N PHE A 12 -1.23 -9.75 -5.77
CA PHE A 12 -2.04 -8.62 -6.21
C PHE A 12 -3.44 -9.01 -6.68
N GLU A 13 -3.71 -10.28 -6.93
CA GLU A 13 -5.01 -10.71 -7.44
C GLU A 13 -6.12 -10.48 -6.42
N GLY A 14 -7.23 -9.92 -6.92
CA GLY A 14 -8.42 -9.65 -6.12
C GLY A 14 -8.30 -8.50 -5.12
N VAL A 15 -7.22 -7.72 -5.15
CA VAL A 15 -7.06 -6.56 -4.26
C VAL A 15 -8.03 -5.46 -4.67
N LYS A 16 -8.91 -5.08 -3.74
CA LYS A 16 -9.89 -3.99 -3.88
C LYS A 16 -9.67 -2.87 -2.86
N VAL A 17 -9.05 -3.19 -1.72
CA VAL A 17 -8.80 -2.24 -0.64
C VAL A 17 -7.32 -2.23 -0.30
N VAL A 18 -6.68 -1.09 -0.52
CA VAL A 18 -5.26 -0.89 -0.20
C VAL A 18 -5.13 -0.03 1.04
N GLY A 19 -4.48 -0.55 2.07
CA GLY A 19 -3.99 0.21 3.22
C GLY A 19 -2.57 0.69 2.98
N VAL A 20 -2.29 1.94 3.31
CA VAL A 20 -0.95 2.52 3.28
C VAL A 20 -0.61 3.05 4.66
N ASP A 21 0.48 2.54 5.22
CA ASP A 21 1.01 2.93 6.52
C ASP A 21 2.47 3.38 6.39
N GLU A 22 2.88 4.32 7.25
CA GLU A 22 4.24 4.82 7.29
C GLU A 22 4.93 4.32 8.56
N HIS A 23 5.93 3.47 8.41
CA HIS A 23 6.68 2.93 9.53
C HIS A 23 8.10 3.49 9.58
N VAL A 24 8.54 3.95 10.75
CA VAL A 24 9.94 4.35 10.96
C VAL A 24 10.76 3.12 11.32
N TRP A 25 11.63 2.68 10.41
CA TRP A 25 12.63 1.66 10.68
C TRP A 25 13.97 2.30 11.08
N ARG A 26 14.49 1.94 12.25
CA ARG A 26 15.81 2.39 12.72
C ARG A 26 16.76 1.21 12.84
N HIS A 27 17.75 1.10 11.94
CA HIS A 27 18.72 -0.01 11.96
C HIS A 27 20.12 0.36 12.49
N THR A 28 20.44 1.65 12.74
CA THR A 28 21.69 2.09 13.40
C THR A 28 21.51 3.44 14.11
N ARG A 29 22.47 3.84 14.98
CA ARG A 29 22.49 5.10 15.76
C ARG A 29 22.45 6.40 14.92
N ARG A 30 22.43 6.33 13.59
CA ARG A 30 22.31 7.48 12.68
C ARG A 30 21.37 7.14 11.51
N GLY A 31 20.37 8.01 11.29
CA GLY A 31 19.45 7.96 10.16
C GLY A 31 18.15 7.21 10.48
N ASP A 32 17.05 7.96 10.53
CA ASP A 32 15.71 7.35 10.55
C ASP A 32 15.40 6.95 9.10
N ARG A 33 15.11 5.66 8.86
CA ARG A 33 14.64 5.18 7.55
C ARG A 33 13.16 4.95 7.61
N TYR A 34 12.42 5.81 6.94
CA TYR A 34 10.99 5.62 6.77
C TYR A 34 10.74 4.56 5.71
N VAL A 35 9.75 3.71 5.94
CA VAL A 35 9.23 2.77 4.95
C VAL A 35 7.74 3.00 4.78
N THR A 36 7.29 2.94 3.53
CA THR A 36 5.87 2.92 3.18
C THR A 36 5.44 1.46 3.11
N VAL A 37 4.57 1.05 4.02
CA VAL A 37 4.01 -0.31 4.10
C VAL A 37 2.70 -0.32 3.34
N ILE A 38 2.56 -1.29 2.42
CA ILE A 38 1.39 -1.39 1.55
C ILE A 38 0.72 -2.73 1.82
N ILE A 39 -0.56 -2.66 2.18
CA ILE A 39 -1.31 -3.77 2.76
C ILE A 39 -2.59 -3.96 1.97
N ASP A 40 -2.93 -5.19 1.63
CA ASP A 40 -4.27 -5.55 1.17
C ASP A 40 -5.19 -5.76 2.37
N LEU A 41 -6.25 -4.97 2.41
CA LEU A 41 -7.28 -4.99 3.45
C LEU A 41 -8.59 -5.61 2.94
N THR A 42 -8.62 -6.15 1.72
CA THR A 42 -9.85 -6.68 1.10
C THR A 42 -10.49 -7.77 1.95
N LEU A 43 -9.70 -8.76 2.40
CA LEU A 43 -10.21 -9.83 3.26
C LEU A 43 -10.68 -9.34 4.64
N VAL A 44 -10.08 -8.26 5.15
CA VAL A 44 -10.49 -7.64 6.42
C VAL A 44 -11.82 -6.91 6.25
N ARG A 45 -11.97 -6.13 5.17
CA ARG A 45 -13.23 -5.47 4.80
C ARG A 45 -14.36 -6.49 4.64
N ASP A 46 -14.06 -7.62 4.00
CA ASP A 46 -15.04 -8.67 3.72
C ASP A 46 -15.28 -9.60 4.92
N GLY A 47 -14.49 -9.48 6.00
CA GLY A 47 -14.58 -10.35 7.18
C GLY A 47 -14.18 -11.81 6.89
N THR A 48 -13.48 -12.06 5.79
CA THR A 48 -13.14 -13.41 5.29
C THR A 48 -11.71 -13.82 5.64
N GLY A 49 -10.88 -12.89 6.13
CA GLY A 49 -9.50 -13.19 6.50
C GLY A 49 -8.71 -12.00 7.03
N PRO A 50 -7.44 -12.23 7.40
CA PRO A 50 -6.55 -11.18 7.88
C PRO A 50 -6.01 -10.32 6.74
N ALA A 51 -5.47 -9.15 7.11
CA ALA A 51 -4.74 -8.28 6.19
C ALA A 51 -3.51 -9.01 5.61
N ARG A 52 -3.19 -8.72 4.34
CA ARG A 52 -2.03 -9.30 3.64
C ARG A 52 -1.02 -8.19 3.32
N LEU A 53 0.26 -8.41 3.61
CA LEU A 53 1.30 -7.47 3.23
C LEU A 53 1.56 -7.60 1.72
N LEU A 54 1.39 -6.51 0.97
CA LEU A 54 1.69 -6.46 -0.46
C LEU A 54 3.14 -6.03 -0.70
N ASP A 55 3.59 -4.99 -0.01
CA ASP A 55 4.95 -4.48 -0.19
C ASP A 55 5.46 -3.61 0.96
N MET A 56 6.78 -3.42 1.02
CA MET A 56 7.44 -2.47 1.90
C MET A 56 8.46 -1.68 1.09
N VAL A 57 8.14 -0.42 0.78
CA VAL A 57 8.96 0.44 -0.07
C VAL A 57 9.78 1.40 0.82
N GLU A 58 11.08 1.55 0.54
CA GLU A 58 11.92 2.52 1.25
C GLU A 58 11.51 3.96 0.88
N GLY A 59 11.40 4.82 1.88
CA GLY A 59 11.15 6.24 1.71
C GLY A 59 9.82 6.73 2.29
N ARG A 60 9.86 7.97 2.75
CA ARG A 60 8.71 8.75 3.23
C ARG A 60 8.18 9.65 2.13
N SER A 61 7.31 9.17 1.24
CA SER A 61 6.69 10.14 0.32
C SER A 61 5.47 9.64 -0.44
N LYS A 62 4.60 10.62 -0.74
CA LYS A 62 3.67 10.60 -1.87
C LYS A 62 4.32 10.00 -3.13
N GLN A 63 5.57 10.36 -3.42
CA GLN A 63 6.29 9.93 -4.62
C GLN A 63 6.58 8.42 -4.62
N ALA A 64 7.01 7.85 -3.49
CA ALA A 64 7.25 6.41 -3.37
C ALA A 64 5.97 5.61 -3.62
N PHE A 65 4.86 6.03 -3.01
CA PHE A 65 3.56 5.39 -3.23
C PHE A 65 3.05 5.57 -4.66
N LYS A 66 3.21 6.78 -5.24
CA LYS A 66 2.86 7.05 -6.64
C LYS A 66 3.63 6.15 -7.60
N THR A 67 4.95 6.08 -7.46
CA THR A 67 5.80 5.20 -8.28
C THR A 67 5.38 3.75 -8.13
N TRP A 68 5.14 3.30 -6.89
CA TRP A 68 4.68 1.93 -6.64
C TRP A 68 3.36 1.60 -7.34
N LEU A 69 2.39 2.53 -7.34
CA LEU A 69 1.12 2.39 -8.08
C LEU A 69 1.36 2.36 -9.59
N ALA A 70 2.17 3.28 -10.12
CA ALA A 70 2.46 3.38 -11.55
C ALA A 70 3.14 2.13 -12.11
N ASP A 71 3.91 1.41 -11.30
CA ASP A 71 4.55 0.15 -11.68
C ASP A 71 3.55 -1.02 -11.80
N ARG A 72 2.28 -0.85 -11.37
CA ARG A 72 1.25 -1.89 -11.47
C ARG A 72 0.49 -1.81 -12.80
N PRO A 73 0.06 -2.97 -13.36
CA PRO A 73 -0.79 -3.01 -14.54
C PRO A 73 -2.04 -2.13 -14.39
N GLN A 74 -2.47 -1.48 -15.48
CA GLN A 74 -3.66 -0.62 -15.48
C GLN A 74 -4.91 -1.39 -15.01
N GLU A 75 -5.13 -2.61 -15.51
CA GLU A 75 -6.26 -3.46 -15.12
C GLU A 75 -6.32 -3.74 -13.61
N TRP A 76 -5.16 -3.85 -12.96
CA TRP A 76 -5.09 -4.01 -11.51
C TRP A 76 -5.48 -2.72 -10.79
N ARG A 77 -4.94 -1.58 -11.26
CA ARG A 77 -5.25 -0.25 -10.70
C ARG A 77 -6.74 0.06 -10.81
N ASP A 78 -7.36 -0.28 -11.93
CA ASP A 78 -8.81 -0.11 -12.16
C ASP A 78 -9.65 -0.98 -11.20
N GLY A 79 -9.08 -2.07 -10.66
CA GLY A 79 -9.71 -2.92 -9.67
C GLY A 79 -9.64 -2.42 -8.23
N VAL A 80 -8.82 -1.40 -7.95
CA VAL A 80 -8.70 -0.82 -6.60
C VAL A 80 -9.84 0.16 -6.35
N GLU A 81 -10.70 -0.16 -5.38
CA GLU A 81 -11.90 0.61 -5.04
C GLU A 81 -11.65 1.61 -3.90
N VAL A 82 -10.79 1.23 -2.93
CA VAL A 82 -10.59 2.00 -1.70
C VAL A 82 -9.11 2.06 -1.35
N VAL A 83 -8.65 3.26 -0.98
CA VAL A 83 -7.33 3.47 -0.37
C VAL A 83 -7.51 4.06 1.02
N ALA A 84 -7.11 3.31 2.04
CA ALA A 84 -7.07 3.74 3.44
C ALA A 84 -5.66 4.23 3.78
N MET A 85 -5.54 5.42 4.36
CA MET A 85 -4.24 6.05 4.63
C MET A 85 -4.17 6.46 6.10
N ASP A 86 -3.11 6.09 6.82
CA ASP A 86 -2.90 6.62 8.17
C ASP A 86 -2.32 8.04 8.11
N GLY A 87 -3.07 9.01 8.65
CA GLY A 87 -2.60 10.26 9.28
C GLY A 87 -1.81 11.30 8.47
N PHE A 88 -1.26 10.99 7.29
CA PHE A 88 -0.47 11.92 6.48
C PHE A 88 -1.17 12.29 5.17
N THR A 89 -1.58 13.55 5.06
CA THR A 89 -2.39 14.12 3.97
C THR A 89 -1.75 14.04 2.58
N GLY A 90 -0.46 13.66 2.48
CA GLY A 90 0.28 13.56 1.22
C GLY A 90 -0.16 12.42 0.29
N PHE A 91 -0.72 11.33 0.82
CA PHE A 91 -1.09 10.15 0.03
C PHE A 91 -2.37 10.35 -0.79
N LYS A 92 -3.30 11.21 -0.33
CA LYS A 92 -4.58 11.48 -1.02
C LYS A 92 -4.38 11.89 -2.47
N THR A 93 -3.37 12.74 -2.70
CA THR A 93 -3.12 13.25 -4.05
C THR A 93 -2.48 12.17 -4.94
N ALA A 94 -1.61 11.30 -4.40
CA ALA A 94 -1.07 10.18 -5.18
C ALA A 94 -2.15 9.17 -5.55
N ALA A 95 -3.04 8.83 -4.61
CA ALA A 95 -4.15 7.92 -4.85
C ALA A 95 -5.06 8.45 -5.96
N VAL A 96 -5.52 9.70 -5.88
CA VAL A 96 -6.43 10.28 -6.90
C VAL A 96 -5.74 10.50 -8.25
N GLU A 97 -4.43 10.81 -8.28
CA GLU A 97 -3.68 10.96 -9.55
C GLU A 97 -3.56 9.63 -10.31
N GLU A 98 -3.35 8.51 -9.61
CA GLU A 98 -3.08 7.21 -10.24
C GLU A 98 -4.30 6.27 -10.28
N LEU A 99 -5.31 6.53 -9.45
CA LEU A 99 -6.54 5.77 -9.26
C LEU A 99 -7.74 6.75 -9.27
N PRO A 100 -8.21 7.19 -10.46
CA PRO A 100 -9.19 8.28 -10.57
C PRO A 100 -10.55 7.96 -9.93
N ASP A 101 -10.93 6.69 -9.85
CA ASP A 101 -12.26 6.25 -9.37
C ASP A 101 -12.24 5.76 -7.91
N VAL A 102 -11.13 5.96 -7.18
CA VAL A 102 -10.95 5.40 -5.84
C VAL A 102 -11.61 6.25 -4.75
N VAL A 103 -12.14 5.59 -3.72
CA VAL A 103 -12.56 6.25 -2.48
C VAL A 103 -11.39 6.31 -1.51
N THR A 104 -10.95 7.52 -1.16
CA THR A 104 -9.91 7.72 -0.12
C THR A 104 -10.54 7.88 1.26
N VAL A 105 -10.09 7.10 2.24
CA VAL A 105 -10.52 7.19 3.65
C VAL A 105 -9.33 7.60 4.53
N LEU A 106 -9.56 8.51 5.48
CA LEU A 106 -8.60 9.02 6.47
C LEU A 106 -8.93 8.46 7.86
#